data_AF-A0A845M8L1-F1
#
_entry.id   AF-A0A845M8L1-F1
#
_cell.length_a   1.000
_cell.length_b   1.000
_cell.length_c   1.000
_cell.angle_alpha   90.00
_cell.angle_beta   90.00
_cell.angle_gamma   90.00
#
_symmetry.space_group_name_H-M   'P 1'
#
loop_
_entity.id
_entity.type
_entity.pdbx_description
1 polymer ?
#
loop_
_entity_poly.entity_id
_entity_poly.type
_entity_poly.pdbx_seq_one_letter_code
_entity_poly.pdbx_strand_id
1 'polypeptide(L)'
;MAQSNEYTTPRWARFKAAIIRRDMGVCQMCGAALVVGRKHHRSAVVDHIRPAVLRPDLFYDPENTRAICKRCHDTDCQRIERRHAGDAEAIARAKSRQHDIGVDGWPL
;
A
#
# COMPACT_ATOMS: atom_id res chain seq x y z
N MET A 1 4.51 -16.69 -6.81
CA MET A 1 5.44 -15.57 -7.15
C MET A 1 6.23 -15.25 -5.90
N ALA A 2 7.52 -15.59 -5.87
CA ALA A 2 8.37 -15.32 -4.71
C ALA A 2 8.56 -13.80 -4.59
N GLN A 3 8.31 -13.22 -3.41
CA GLN A 3 8.63 -11.82 -3.18
C GLN A 3 10.15 -11.62 -3.28
N SER A 4 10.57 -10.51 -3.89
CA SER A 4 11.98 -10.14 -4.00
C SER A 4 12.64 -10.05 -2.62
N ASN A 5 13.91 -10.45 -2.51
CA ASN A 5 14.69 -10.41 -1.26
C ASN A 5 14.70 -9.02 -0.58
N GLU A 6 14.40 -7.96 -1.32
CA GLU A 6 14.29 -6.59 -0.81
C GLU A 6 13.35 -6.44 0.40
N TYR A 7 12.23 -7.18 0.45
CA TYR A 7 11.23 -7.04 1.52
C TYR A 7 11.68 -7.56 2.90
N THR A 8 12.81 -8.28 2.98
CA THR A 8 13.37 -8.79 4.26
C THR A 8 14.54 -7.95 4.76
N THR A 9 14.99 -6.95 3.98
CA THR A 9 16.19 -6.19 4.30
C THR A 9 15.96 -5.16 5.42
N PRO A 10 17.01 -4.81 6.19
CA PRO A 10 16.95 -3.69 7.15
C PRO A 10 16.64 -2.35 6.47
N ARG A 11 17.05 -2.19 5.21
CA ARG A 11 16.75 -1.01 4.38
C ARG A 11 15.25 -0.86 4.19
N TRP A 12 14.57 -1.94 3.81
CA TRP A 12 13.11 -1.96 3.71
C TRP A 12 12.42 -1.67 5.04
N ALA A 13 12.89 -2.24 6.14
CA ALA A 13 12.32 -1.97 7.46
C ALA A 13 12.38 -0.47 7.83
N ARG A 14 13.52 0.19 7.57
CA ARG A 14 13.70 1.64 7.77
C ARG A 14 12.81 2.47 6.84
N PHE A 15 12.79 2.11 5.55
CA PHE A 15 11.97 2.78 4.56
C PHE A 15 10.47 2.69 4.91
N LYS A 16 10.00 1.49 5.27
CA LYS A 16 8.62 1.26 5.70
C LYS A 16 8.24 2.14 6.88
N ALA A 17 9.12 2.27 7.88
CA ALA A 17 8.88 3.14 9.03
C ALA A 17 8.81 4.63 8.63
N ALA A 18 9.63 5.07 7.67
CA ALA A 18 9.61 6.44 7.17
C ALA A 18 8.31 6.76 6.42
N ILE A 19 7.82 5.86 5.56
CA ILE A 19 6.55 6.04 4.83
C ILE A 19 5.35 6.08 5.79
N ILE A 20 5.28 5.18 6.77
CA ILE A 20 4.20 5.18 7.77
C ILE A 20 4.19 6.49 8.57
N ARG A 21 5.37 7.02 8.90
CA ARG A 21 5.49 8.30 9.60
C ARG A 21 5.05 9.48 8.73
N ARG A 22 5.48 9.51 7.47
CA ARG A 22 5.06 10.54 6.48
C ARG A 22 3.55 10.58 6.34
N ASP A 23 2.93 9.42 6.30
CA ASP A 23 1.49 9.24 6.12
C ASP A 23 0.70 9.33 7.45
N MET A 24 1.34 9.84 8.51
CA MET A 24 0.75 10.08 9.84
C MET A 24 0.08 8.85 10.47
N GLY A 25 0.52 7.63 10.10
CA GLY A 25 -0.11 6.40 10.57
C GLY A 25 -1.57 6.24 10.09
N VAL A 26 -1.95 6.86 8.96
CA VAL A 26 -3.28 6.80 8.39
C VAL A 26 -3.25 6.07 7.05
N CYS A 27 -4.25 5.23 6.79
CA CYS A 27 -4.42 4.56 5.51
C CYS A 27 -4.73 5.56 4.40
N GLN A 28 -3.84 5.71 3.43
CA GLN A 28 -3.98 6.67 2.34
C GLN A 28 -5.07 6.33 1.31
N MET A 29 -5.69 5.15 1.39
CA MET A 29 -6.85 4.80 0.55
C MET A 29 -8.19 5.06 1.25
N CYS A 30 -8.21 4.90 2.57
CA CYS A 30 -9.42 4.60 3.32
C CYS A 30 -9.58 5.44 4.60
N GLY A 31 -8.59 6.26 4.94
CA GLY A 31 -8.64 7.18 6.09
C GLY A 31 -8.51 6.52 7.47
N ALA A 32 -8.56 5.18 7.57
CA ALA A 32 -8.47 4.50 8.87
C ALA A 32 -7.09 4.66 9.52
N ALA A 33 -7.08 4.87 10.84
CA ALA A 33 -5.86 4.80 11.63
C ALA A 33 -5.23 3.40 11.57
N LEU A 34 -3.92 3.35 11.33
CA LEU A 34 -3.14 2.13 11.22
C LEU A 34 -2.69 1.66 12.60
N VAL A 35 -2.66 0.33 12.78
CA VAL A 35 -2.20 -0.29 14.01
C VAL A 35 -0.91 -1.06 13.79
N VAL A 36 -0.11 -1.16 14.85
CA VAL A 36 1.09 -2.01 14.88
C VAL A 36 0.68 -3.47 14.92
N GLY A 37 1.40 -4.32 14.17
CA GLY A 37 1.15 -5.75 14.09
C GLY A 37 0.97 -6.22 12.64
N ARG A 38 0.61 -7.51 12.48
CA ARG A 38 0.45 -8.15 11.16
C ARG A 38 -0.92 -8.80 10.94
N LYS A 39 -1.66 -9.09 12.02
CA LYS A 39 -2.90 -9.89 11.98
C LYS A 39 -4.17 -9.05 11.84
N HIS A 40 -4.17 -7.83 12.36
CA HIS A 40 -5.34 -6.97 12.36
C HIS A 40 -5.65 -6.42 10.97
N HIS A 41 -6.92 -6.21 10.63
CA HIS A 41 -7.33 -5.66 9.33
C HIS A 41 -6.80 -4.22 9.10
N ARG A 42 -6.55 -3.47 10.18
CA ARG A 42 -5.87 -2.15 10.17
C ARG A 42 -4.35 -2.22 10.29
N SER A 43 -3.73 -3.40 10.25
CA SER A 43 -2.26 -3.51 10.34
C SER A 43 -1.60 -2.70 9.23
N ALA A 44 -0.56 -1.94 9.57
CA ALA A 44 0.15 -1.09 8.62
C ALA A 44 0.92 -1.89 7.56
N VAL A 45 0.60 -1.64 6.29
CA VAL A 45 1.29 -2.15 5.10
C VAL A 45 1.77 -0.96 4.28
N VAL A 46 2.91 -1.10 3.61
CA VAL A 46 3.35 -0.12 2.60
C VAL A 46 3.10 -0.74 1.24
N ASP A 47 2.25 -0.08 0.46
CA ASP A 47 1.85 -0.47 -0.89
C ASP A 47 2.64 0.34 -1.92
N HIS A 48 2.99 -0.32 -3.02
CA HIS A 48 3.57 0.32 -4.19
C HIS A 48 2.44 0.71 -5.15
N ILE A 49 2.30 2.01 -5.45
CA ILE A 49 1.27 2.54 -6.35
C ILE A 49 1.45 1.93 -7.75
N ARG A 50 2.68 1.93 -8.27
CA ARG A 50 3.11 1.10 -9.39
C ARG A 50 3.78 -0.15 -8.82
N PRO A 51 3.26 -1.36 -9.09
CA PRO A 51 3.78 -2.58 -8.47
C PRO A 51 5.27 -2.77 -8.70
N ALA A 52 6.00 -3.13 -7.64
CA ALA A 52 7.45 -3.38 -7.70
C ALA A 52 7.85 -4.42 -8.75
N VAL A 53 6.98 -5.38 -9.06
CA VAL A 53 7.22 -6.39 -10.11
C VAL A 53 7.25 -5.78 -11.52
N LEU A 54 6.52 -4.70 -11.75
CA LEU A 54 6.48 -3.99 -13.04
C LEU A 54 7.47 -2.82 -13.08
N ARG A 55 7.72 -2.18 -11.93
CA ARG A 55 8.59 -1.01 -11.77
C ARG A 55 9.57 -1.17 -10.61
N PRO A 56 10.55 -2.10 -10.71
CA PRO A 56 11.53 -2.34 -9.65
C PRO A 56 12.45 -1.14 -9.42
N ASP A 57 12.62 -0.28 -10.42
CA ASP A 57 13.33 1.00 -10.32
C ASP A 57 12.69 1.96 -9.30
N LEU A 58 11.39 1.82 -9.04
CA LEU A 58 10.62 2.64 -8.09
C LEU A 58 10.42 1.98 -6.73
N PHE A 59 11.17 0.91 -6.39
CA PHE A 59 10.93 0.14 -5.16
C PHE A 59 11.07 0.98 -3.88
N TYR A 60 12.07 1.87 -3.85
CA TYR A 60 12.37 2.76 -2.72
C TYR A 60 11.97 4.21 -3.00
N ASP A 61 11.11 4.44 -3.99
CA ASP A 61 10.61 5.78 -4.30
C ASP A 61 9.46 6.14 -3.32
N PRO A 62 9.63 7.19 -2.49
CA PRO A 62 8.55 7.62 -1.60
C PRO A 62 7.30 8.05 -2.39
N GLU A 63 7.41 8.65 -3.57
CA GLU A 63 6.25 9.09 -4.35
C GLU A 63 5.48 7.92 -4.95
N ASN A 64 6.14 6.77 -5.13
CA ASN A 64 5.51 5.53 -5.57
C ASN A 64 4.99 4.65 -4.42
N THR A 65 5.10 5.08 -3.16
CA THR A 65 4.74 4.27 -2.00
C THR A 65 3.83 4.99 -1.03
N ARG A 66 2.97 4.23 -0.34
CA ARG A 66 2.00 4.76 0.63
C ARG A 66 1.69 3.77 1.73
N ALA A 67 1.39 4.27 2.92
CA ALA A 67 0.90 3.50 4.04
C ALA A 67 -0.59 3.22 3.88
N ILE A 68 -0.97 1.95 3.88
CA ILE A 68 -2.36 1.50 3.82
C ILE A 68 -2.64 0.42 4.85
N CYS A 69 -3.93 0.18 5.11
CA CYS A 69 -4.34 -0.93 5.96
C CYS A 69 -4.26 -2.26 5.21
N LYS A 70 -4.00 -3.34 5.96
CA LYS A 70 -4.00 -4.71 5.43
C LYS A 70 -5.27 -5.04 4.64
N ARG A 71 -6.45 -4.57 5.08
CA ARG A 71 -7.72 -4.76 4.35
C ARG A 71 -7.62 -4.20 2.93
N CYS A 72 -7.37 -2.90 2.77
CA CYS A 72 -7.28 -2.27 1.44
C CYS A 72 -6.16 -2.84 0.57
N HIS A 73 -5.06 -3.27 1.19
CA HIS A 73 -4.00 -3.97 0.48
C HIS A 73 -4.48 -5.31 -0.11
N ASP A 74 -5.10 -6.15 0.72
CA ASP A 74 -5.47 -7.51 0.30
C ASP A 74 -6.77 -7.57 -0.51
N THR A 75 -7.62 -6.54 -0.45
CA THR A 75 -8.85 -6.44 -1.23
C THR A 75 -8.67 -5.59 -2.48
N ASP A 76 -8.51 -4.28 -2.32
CA ASP A 76 -8.63 -3.33 -3.41
C ASP A 76 -7.37 -3.30 -4.26
N CYS A 77 -6.19 -3.23 -3.64
CA CYS A 77 -4.94 -3.24 -4.39
C CYS A 77 -4.80 -4.56 -5.16
N GLN A 78 -5.03 -5.71 -4.52
CA GLN A 78 -5.00 -7.00 -5.23
C GLN A 78 -6.04 -7.10 -6.36
N ARG A 79 -7.27 -6.61 -6.16
CA ARG A 79 -8.31 -6.62 -7.20
C ARG A 79 -7.93 -5.73 -8.38
N ILE A 80 -7.39 -4.54 -8.11
CA ILE A 80 -6.91 -3.60 -9.12
C ILE A 80 -5.75 -4.19 -9.91
N GLU A 81 -4.75 -4.74 -9.22
CA GLU A 81 -3.57 -5.37 -9.84
C GLU A 81 -3.97 -6.56 -10.73
N ARG A 82 -4.89 -7.42 -10.27
CA ARG A 82 -5.42 -8.51 -11.10
C ARG A 82 -6.16 -8.02 -12.34
N ARG A 83 -6.93 -6.93 -12.21
CA ARG A 83 -7.71 -6.37 -13.32
C ARG A 83 -6.84 -5.72 -14.40
N HIS A 84 -5.75 -5.09 -14.00
CA HIS A 84 -4.85 -4.33 -14.87
C HIS A 84 -3.46 -4.97 -14.97
N ALA A 85 -3.42 -6.31 -14.90
CA ALA A 85 -2.17 -7.07 -14.87
C ALA A 85 -1.28 -6.72 -16.07
N GLY A 86 -0.01 -6.38 -15.78
CA GLY A 86 0.99 -5.99 -16.80
C GLY A 86 1.04 -4.50 -17.14
N ASP A 87 0.06 -3.69 -16.73
CA ASP A 87 0.03 -2.25 -16.99
C ASP A 87 0.18 -1.44 -15.69
N ALA A 88 1.41 -1.00 -15.42
CA ALA A 88 1.74 -0.27 -14.20
C ALA A 88 0.99 1.06 -14.07
N GLU A 89 0.72 1.75 -15.19
CA GLU A 89 0.07 3.06 -15.17
C GLU A 89 -1.45 2.93 -15.02
N ALA A 90 -2.06 1.91 -15.60
CA ALA A 90 -3.46 1.58 -15.34
C ALA A 90 -3.69 1.16 -13.88
N ILE A 91 -2.78 0.37 -13.30
CA ILE A 91 -2.83 0.01 -11.88
C ILE A 91 -2.71 1.26 -11.01
N ALA A 92 -1.71 2.11 -11.25
CA ALA A 92 -1.49 3.34 -10.50
C ALA A 92 -2.73 4.26 -10.54
N ARG A 93 -3.26 4.53 -11.74
CA ARG A 93 -4.46 5.36 -11.93
C ARG A 93 -5.67 4.79 -11.20
N ALA A 94 -5.86 3.47 -11.21
CA ALA A 94 -6.97 2.83 -10.51
C ALA A 94 -6.78 2.86 -8.98
N LYS A 95 -5.54 2.72 -8.49
CA LYS A 95 -5.17 2.81 -7.07
C LYS A 95 -5.30 4.20 -6.48
N SER A 96 -5.25 5.26 -7.29
CA SER A 96 -5.42 6.66 -6.85
C SER A 96 -6.86 7.03 -6.47
N ARG A 97 -7.84 6.17 -6.73
CA ARG A 97 -9.23 6.42 -6.32
C ARG A 97 -9.34 6.29 -4.79
N GLN A 98 -9.60 7.40 -4.11
CA GLN A 98 -9.96 7.40 -2.70
C GLN A 98 -11.33 6.76 -2.50
N HIS A 99 -11.49 6.06 -1.37
CA HIS A 99 -12.81 5.65 -0.91
C HIS A 99 -13.40 6.75 -0.03
N ASP A 100 -14.67 7.07 -0.21
CA ASP A 100 -15.43 7.86 0.75
C ASP A 100 -15.72 6.97 1.96
N ILE A 101 -14.98 7.17 3.05
CA ILE A 101 -15.07 6.35 4.26
C ILE A 101 -15.56 7.23 5.42
N GLY A 102 -16.58 6.75 6.13
CA GLY A 102 -17.11 7.36 7.34
C GLY A 102 -16.12 7.33 8.51
N VAL A 103 -16.41 8.07 9.56
CA VAL A 103 -15.53 8.23 10.74
C VAL A 103 -15.26 6.93 11.51
N ASP A 104 -16.03 5.88 11.26
CA ASP A 104 -15.90 4.55 11.85
C ASP A 104 -14.94 3.61 11.07
N GLY A 105 -14.53 4.02 9.87
CA GLY A 105 -13.68 3.24 8.96
C GLY A 105 -14.44 2.33 7.99
N TRP A 106 -15.76 2.50 7.84
CA TRP A 106 -16.58 1.84 6.83
C TRP A 106 -16.93 2.78 5.67
N PRO A 107 -17.04 2.26 4.42
CA PRO A 107 -17.52 3.08 3.29
C PRO A 107 -18.87 3.71 3.61
N LEU A 108 -19.06 4.97 3.22
CA LEU A 108 -20.37 5.63 3.27
C LEU A 108 -21.36 4.98 2.30
#